data_AF-A0A0G1T1M8-F1
#
_entry.id   AF-A0A0G1T1M8-F1
#
_cell.length_a   1.000
_cell.length_b   1.000
_cell.length_c   1.000
_cell.angle_alpha   90.00
_cell.angle_beta   90.00
_cell.angle_gamma   90.00
#
_symmetry.space_group_name_H-M   'P 1'
#
loop_
_entity.id
_entity.type
_entity.pdbx_description
1 polymer ?
#
loop_
_entity_poly.entity_id
_entity_poly.type
_entity_poly.pdbx_seq_one_letter_code
_entity_poly.pdbx_strand_id
1 'polypeptide(L)'
;MPQTRFVLKKSLELGLRPIVVINKIDKPAANPERVHEEVLELFMELGANNSQIDFETIYAIGREGRAFRNIGDESQDLSPLLDLILEKVPPASVDPEGKMSAQVFNLGYDNFLGRLAVARIYSGKVMSGAQVFIKGENGTRKGKISKLFSFEGVARKETDSATSGDIVLLAGIPDIYIGETICEDESTEALPHIAIDEPTLSLNFLVNDSPFVGKAGKFLTSRQIKERLDKELEVNVGLKVDFSPEQEVKTSGPSFFRIYGRGELHIAILLENMRREGFELQVSQPEVIIKEIDGVKSEPYEELVIDVPMEASGSVIEKIGKRRGIMRNMSEHHGIARIIFEIPTRGLLGYRSEFIIDTKGEGIMSSRVLGFKEYAGDIKKREYGSMTSMTKGKAVAFSLANLQERGILYIGHGTEVYEGQVLGNVLKGEDMSVNPTKGKQLTNMRASGTDEAITLNPVFVLDIERGLEVMNADEYLEITPDAVRLRKKYLTELDRVRAKR
;
A
#
# COMPACT_ATOMS: atom_id res chain seq x y z
N MET A 1 -15.28 1.78 -11.24
CA MET A 1 -14.67 1.81 -9.87
C MET A 1 -13.38 2.60 -9.92
N PRO A 2 -13.11 3.49 -8.96
CA PRO A 2 -11.90 4.31 -8.95
C PRO A 2 -10.59 3.49 -8.93
N GLN A 3 -10.59 2.34 -8.25
CA GLN A 3 -9.39 1.50 -8.12
C GLN A 3 -8.91 0.90 -9.45
N THR A 4 -9.81 0.60 -10.39
CA THR A 4 -9.46 -0.03 -11.68
C THR A 4 -9.00 0.98 -12.73
N ARG A 5 -9.32 2.26 -12.55
CA ARG A 5 -9.04 3.33 -13.52
C ARG A 5 -7.55 3.53 -13.75
N PHE A 6 -6.73 3.42 -12.70
CA PHE A 6 -5.27 3.53 -12.79
C PHE A 6 -4.63 2.38 -13.60
N VAL A 7 -5.01 1.14 -13.27
CA VAL A 7 -4.47 -0.05 -13.96
C VAL A 7 -4.87 -0.03 -15.43
N LEU A 8 -6.13 0.28 -15.72
CA LEU A 8 -6.64 0.42 -17.08
C LEU A 8 -5.86 1.47 -17.87
N LYS A 9 -5.65 2.66 -17.30
CA LYS A 9 -4.88 3.73 -17.94
C LYS A 9 -3.46 3.27 -18.30
N LYS A 10 -2.77 2.58 -17.40
CA LYS A 10 -1.42 2.04 -17.66
C LYS A 10 -1.41 0.98 -18.76
N SER A 11 -2.40 0.09 -18.77
CA SER A 11 -2.56 -0.90 -19.85
C SER A 11 -2.83 -0.23 -21.21
N LEU A 12 -3.62 0.85 -21.23
CA LEU A 12 -3.89 1.63 -22.44
C LEU A 12 -2.64 2.37 -22.94
N GLU A 13 -1.86 2.98 -22.05
CA GLU A 13 -0.56 3.62 -22.35
C GLU A 13 0.45 2.63 -22.96
N LEU A 14 0.42 1.36 -22.54
CA LEU A 14 1.23 0.28 -23.11
C LEU A 14 0.71 -0.21 -24.48
N GLY A 15 -0.40 0.32 -24.97
CA GLY A 15 -1.00 -0.07 -26.26
C GLY A 15 -1.70 -1.44 -26.22
N LEU A 16 -1.98 -1.99 -25.04
CA LEU A 16 -2.67 -3.27 -24.91
C LEU A 16 -4.15 -3.12 -25.29
N ARG A 17 -4.74 -4.20 -25.83
CA ARG A 17 -6.16 -4.28 -26.16
C ARG A 17 -6.91 -4.96 -25.00
N PRO A 18 -7.74 -4.25 -24.25
CA PRO A 18 -8.47 -4.84 -23.14
C PRO A 18 -9.66 -5.67 -23.62
N ILE A 19 -9.99 -6.72 -22.87
CA ILE A 19 -11.24 -7.49 -23.00
C ILE A 19 -12.10 -7.14 -21.79
N VAL A 20 -13.33 -6.69 -22.03
CA VAL A 20 -14.24 -6.23 -20.96
C VAL A 20 -15.15 -7.38 -20.55
N VAL A 21 -15.11 -7.73 -19.26
CA VAL A 21 -15.97 -8.78 -18.69
C VAL A 21 -16.98 -8.16 -17.74
N ILE A 22 -18.25 -8.08 -18.16
CA ILE A 22 -19.36 -7.61 -17.33
C ILE A 22 -19.93 -8.80 -16.55
N ASN A 23 -19.51 -8.93 -15.29
CA ASN A 23 -19.91 -10.03 -14.42
C ASN A 23 -21.16 -9.69 -13.59
N LYS A 24 -21.84 -10.72 -13.06
CA LYS A 24 -23.02 -10.66 -12.16
C LYS A 24 -24.30 -10.18 -12.85
N ILE A 25 -24.49 -10.58 -14.11
CA ILE A 25 -25.72 -10.30 -14.87
C ILE A 25 -26.96 -11.03 -14.30
N ASP A 26 -26.78 -12.00 -13.42
CA ASP A 26 -27.85 -12.73 -12.73
C ASP A 26 -28.63 -11.88 -11.71
N LYS A 27 -28.10 -10.71 -11.33
CA LYS A 27 -28.72 -9.86 -10.32
C LYS A 27 -29.95 -9.13 -10.89
N PRO A 28 -31.05 -9.03 -10.13
CA PRO A 28 -32.27 -8.36 -10.59
C PRO A 28 -32.10 -6.85 -10.84
N ALA A 29 -31.07 -6.23 -10.25
CA ALA A 29 -30.71 -4.83 -10.47
C ALA A 29 -29.56 -4.65 -11.49
N ALA A 30 -29.14 -5.71 -12.19
CA ALA A 30 -28.10 -5.60 -13.20
C ALA A 30 -28.62 -4.80 -14.40
N ASN A 31 -27.83 -3.83 -14.85
CA ASN A 31 -28.08 -3.09 -16.09
C ASN A 31 -26.81 -3.15 -16.96
N PRO A 32 -26.62 -4.22 -17.74
CA PRO A 32 -25.39 -4.44 -18.48
C PRO A 32 -25.19 -3.44 -19.63
N GLU A 33 -26.26 -2.95 -20.26
CA GLU A 33 -26.20 -1.95 -21.34
C GLU A 33 -25.66 -0.63 -20.82
N ARG A 34 -26.22 -0.13 -19.71
CA ARG A 34 -25.72 1.10 -19.07
C ARG A 34 -24.26 0.96 -18.66
N VAL A 35 -23.87 -0.18 -18.08
CA VAL A 35 -22.47 -0.42 -17.69
C VAL A 35 -21.55 -0.43 -18.91
N HIS A 36 -21.99 -0.97 -20.04
CA HIS A 36 -21.22 -0.94 -21.28
C HIS A 36 -20.98 0.50 -21.77
N GLU A 37 -22.01 1.35 -21.73
CA GLU A 37 -21.88 2.78 -22.05
C GLU A 37 -20.93 3.51 -21.09
N GLU A 38 -21.06 3.27 -19.77
CA GLU A 38 -20.15 3.85 -18.76
C GLU A 38 -18.69 3.41 -18.96
N VAL A 39 -18.45 2.17 -19.39
CA VAL A 39 -17.10 1.68 -19.70
C VAL A 39 -16.56 2.32 -20.96
N LEU A 40 -17.39 2.52 -21.98
CA LEU A 40 -17.01 3.24 -23.19
C LEU A 40 -16.63 4.70 -22.88
N GLU A 41 -17.44 5.40 -22.09
CA GLU A 41 -17.14 6.76 -21.62
C GLU A 41 -15.82 6.79 -20.84
N LEU A 42 -15.62 5.84 -19.93
CA LEU A 42 -14.37 5.68 -19.18
C LEU A 42 -13.15 5.50 -20.09
N PHE A 43 -13.26 4.73 -21.18
CA PHE A 43 -12.16 4.54 -22.13
C PHE A 43 -11.84 5.82 -22.89
N MET A 44 -12.88 6.58 -23.29
CA MET A 44 -12.71 7.88 -23.94
C MET A 44 -12.06 8.89 -22.99
N GLU A 45 -12.52 8.97 -21.74
CA GLU A 45 -11.94 9.83 -20.70
C GLU A 45 -10.47 9.51 -20.40
N LEU A 46 -10.06 8.25 -20.55
CA LEU A 46 -8.67 7.81 -20.34
C LEU A 46 -7.77 7.99 -21.56
N GLY A 47 -8.32 8.37 -22.72
CA GLY A 47 -7.56 8.60 -23.95
C GLY A 47 -7.22 7.32 -24.72
N ALA A 48 -8.12 6.33 -24.73
CA ALA A 48 -7.96 5.12 -25.52
C ALA A 48 -7.89 5.43 -27.03
N ASN A 49 -7.06 4.70 -27.77
CA ASN A 49 -6.98 4.80 -29.23
C ASN A 49 -8.19 4.11 -29.89
N ASN A 50 -8.48 4.42 -31.17
CA ASN A 50 -9.63 3.82 -31.90
C ASN A 50 -9.66 2.28 -31.86
N SER A 51 -8.51 1.61 -31.90
CA SER A 51 -8.41 0.15 -31.82
C SER A 51 -8.62 -0.42 -30.41
N GLN A 52 -8.60 0.43 -29.38
CA GLN A 52 -8.87 0.08 -27.98
C GLN A 52 -10.30 0.44 -27.59
N ILE A 53 -10.92 1.42 -28.25
CA ILE A 53 -12.32 1.80 -28.10
C ILE A 53 -13.25 0.69 -28.64
N ASP A 54 -12.81 -0.01 -29.69
CA ASP A 54 -13.48 -1.22 -30.20
C ASP A 54 -13.10 -2.45 -29.35
N PHE A 55 -13.39 -2.38 -28.05
CA PHE A 55 -13.11 -3.46 -27.12
C PHE A 55 -14.19 -4.54 -27.22
N GLU A 56 -13.77 -5.79 -27.08
CA GLU A 56 -14.69 -6.92 -27.03
C GLU A 56 -15.29 -7.02 -25.62
N THR A 57 -16.63 -7.08 -25.56
CA THR A 57 -17.37 -7.25 -24.31
C THR A 57 -17.91 -8.65 -24.20
N ILE A 58 -17.81 -9.23 -23.01
CA ILE A 58 -18.44 -10.51 -22.68
C ILE A 58 -19.18 -10.40 -21.35
N TYR A 59 -20.34 -11.04 -21.29
CA TYR A 59 -21.20 -11.05 -20.12
C TYR A 59 -20.98 -12.35 -19.35
N ALA A 60 -20.93 -12.29 -18.02
CA ALA A 60 -20.62 -13.47 -17.21
C ALA A 60 -21.46 -13.57 -15.93
N ILE A 61 -21.73 -14.80 -15.53
CA ILE A 61 -22.25 -15.17 -14.20
C ILE A 61 -21.18 -16.03 -13.55
N GLY A 62 -20.21 -15.39 -12.90
CA GLY A 62 -19.08 -16.09 -12.30
C GLY A 62 -19.47 -17.12 -11.22
N ARG A 63 -20.61 -16.92 -10.54
CA ARG A 63 -21.12 -17.87 -9.53
C ARG A 63 -21.53 -19.21 -10.14
N GLU A 64 -22.08 -19.17 -11.35
CA GLU A 64 -22.59 -20.34 -12.06
C GLU A 64 -21.60 -20.85 -13.11
N GLY A 65 -20.47 -20.15 -13.30
CA GLY A 65 -19.46 -20.52 -14.28
C GLY A 65 -19.93 -20.38 -15.73
N ARG A 66 -20.74 -19.35 -16.03
CA ARG A 66 -21.30 -19.13 -17.37
C ARG A 66 -20.83 -17.82 -17.97
N ALA A 67 -20.48 -17.84 -19.25
CA ALA A 67 -20.14 -16.66 -20.03
C ALA A 67 -20.96 -16.62 -21.32
N PHE A 68 -21.30 -15.42 -21.79
CA PHE A 68 -22.20 -15.16 -22.91
C PHE A 68 -21.59 -14.06 -23.79
N ARG A 69 -21.58 -14.25 -25.12
CA ARG A 69 -21.12 -13.21 -26.04
C ARG A 69 -22.12 -12.07 -26.10
N ASN A 70 -23.42 -12.39 -26.20
CA ASN A 70 -24.50 -11.41 -26.15
C ASN A 70 -25.49 -11.71 -25.02
N ILE A 71 -26.23 -10.69 -24.60
CA ILE A 71 -27.32 -10.84 -23.62
C ILE A 71 -28.46 -11.62 -24.27
N GLY A 72 -28.82 -12.76 -23.68
CA GLY A 72 -29.87 -13.65 -24.20
C GLY A 72 -29.35 -14.91 -24.91
N ASP A 73 -28.03 -15.03 -25.10
CA ASP A 73 -27.44 -16.27 -25.58
C ASP A 73 -27.61 -17.41 -24.55
N GLU A 74 -27.85 -18.63 -25.02
CA GLU A 74 -27.79 -19.82 -24.17
C GLU A 74 -26.36 -20.33 -24.12
N SER A 75 -25.71 -20.21 -22.96
CA SER A 75 -24.40 -20.80 -22.70
C SER A 75 -24.42 -21.52 -21.35
N GLN A 76 -23.79 -22.68 -21.31
CA GLN A 76 -23.73 -23.51 -20.10
C GLN A 76 -22.40 -23.42 -19.37
N ASP A 77 -21.37 -22.83 -19.98
CA ASP A 77 -20.00 -22.82 -19.47
C ASP A 77 -19.26 -21.49 -19.76
N LEU A 78 -17.97 -21.44 -19.40
CA LEU A 78 -17.06 -20.32 -19.64
C LEU A 78 -16.39 -20.38 -21.02
N SER A 79 -16.71 -21.36 -21.87
CA SER A 79 -16.06 -21.54 -23.17
C SER A 79 -16.05 -20.26 -24.01
N PRO A 80 -17.14 -19.46 -24.07
CA PRO A 80 -17.14 -18.21 -24.84
C PRO A 80 -16.06 -17.20 -24.43
N LEU A 81 -15.70 -17.15 -23.14
CA LEU A 81 -14.64 -16.29 -22.64
C LEU A 81 -13.26 -16.83 -23.04
N LEU A 82 -13.06 -18.13 -22.92
CA LEU A 82 -11.79 -18.77 -23.27
C LEU A 82 -11.53 -18.67 -24.77
N ASP A 83 -12.56 -18.89 -25.59
CA ASP A 83 -12.49 -18.75 -27.04
C ASP A 83 -12.15 -17.31 -27.45
N LEU A 84 -12.76 -16.32 -26.81
CA LEU A 84 -12.47 -14.91 -27.07
C LEU A 84 -11.01 -14.55 -26.74
N ILE A 85 -10.49 -15.08 -25.63
CA ILE A 85 -9.07 -14.90 -25.26
C ILE A 85 -8.17 -15.50 -26.33
N LEU A 86 -8.44 -16.72 -26.80
CA LEU A 86 -7.67 -17.37 -27.87
C LEU A 86 -7.77 -16.63 -29.21
N GLU A 87 -8.91 -16.01 -29.51
CA GLU A 87 -9.14 -15.26 -30.75
C GLU A 87 -8.39 -13.92 -30.78
N LYS A 88 -8.34 -13.20 -29.64
CA LYS A 88 -7.90 -11.79 -29.60
C LYS A 88 -6.52 -11.59 -29.00
N VAL A 89 -6.06 -12.48 -28.11
CA VAL A 89 -4.76 -12.35 -27.46
C VAL A 89 -3.67 -12.96 -28.35
N PRO A 90 -2.69 -12.18 -28.82
CA PRO A 90 -1.64 -12.71 -29.67
C PRO A 90 -0.74 -13.69 -28.89
N PRO A 91 -0.21 -14.73 -29.55
CA PRO A 91 0.73 -15.65 -28.92
C PRO A 91 1.93 -14.91 -28.31
N ALA A 92 2.30 -15.31 -27.10
CA ALA A 92 3.42 -14.72 -26.37
C ALA A 92 4.79 -15.23 -26.84
N SER A 93 4.83 -16.36 -27.55
CA SER A 93 6.05 -17.02 -28.05
C SER A 93 6.52 -16.32 -29.32
N VAL A 94 7.68 -15.66 -29.25
CA VAL A 94 8.23 -14.87 -30.37
C VAL A 94 9.30 -15.64 -31.13
N ASP A 95 10.14 -16.42 -30.42
CA ASP A 95 11.21 -17.20 -31.02
C ASP A 95 11.61 -18.42 -30.14
N PRO A 96 11.13 -19.64 -30.43
CA PRO A 96 11.46 -20.84 -29.66
C PRO A 96 12.88 -21.38 -29.90
N GLU A 97 13.46 -21.11 -31.07
CA GLU A 97 14.78 -21.64 -31.47
C GLU A 97 15.91 -20.60 -31.31
N GLY A 98 15.57 -19.35 -31.03
CA GLY A 98 16.51 -18.30 -30.70
C GLY A 98 17.31 -18.55 -29.42
N LYS A 99 18.32 -17.71 -29.20
CA LYS A 99 19.12 -17.75 -27.96
C LYS A 99 18.23 -17.51 -26.75
N MET A 100 18.45 -18.28 -25.69
CA MET A 100 17.64 -18.17 -24.49
C MET A 100 17.80 -16.79 -23.84
N SER A 101 16.67 -16.13 -23.62
CA SER A 101 16.57 -14.86 -22.90
C SER A 101 15.29 -14.85 -22.07
N ALA A 102 15.44 -14.67 -20.75
CA ALA A 102 14.33 -14.54 -19.82
C ALA A 102 14.54 -13.34 -18.90
N GLN A 103 13.47 -12.64 -18.55
CA GLN A 103 13.52 -11.52 -17.62
C GLN A 103 12.82 -11.86 -16.31
N VAL A 104 13.49 -11.59 -15.20
CA VAL A 104 12.91 -11.72 -13.86
C VAL A 104 12.04 -10.52 -13.57
N PHE A 105 10.75 -10.75 -13.30
CA PHE A 105 9.80 -9.68 -12.99
C PHE A 105 9.24 -9.78 -11.58
N ASN A 106 9.36 -10.93 -10.92
CA ASN A 106 8.95 -11.11 -9.53
C ASN A 106 9.85 -12.11 -8.81
N LEU A 107 9.88 -12.04 -7.48
CA LEU A 107 10.65 -12.93 -6.63
C LEU A 107 9.73 -13.69 -5.68
N GLY A 108 10.20 -14.85 -5.26
CA GLY A 108 9.60 -15.66 -4.22
C GLY A 108 10.68 -16.19 -3.29
N TYR A 109 10.25 -16.80 -2.19
CA TYR A 109 11.14 -17.44 -1.24
C TYR A 109 10.55 -18.78 -0.80
N ASP A 110 11.42 -19.76 -0.65
CA ASP A 110 11.10 -21.07 -0.10
C ASP A 110 12.17 -21.48 0.93
N ASN A 111 11.74 -22.08 2.04
CA ASN A 111 12.65 -22.40 3.15
C ASN A 111 13.70 -23.47 2.77
N PHE A 112 13.45 -24.29 1.75
CA PHE A 112 14.35 -25.36 1.33
C PHE A 112 15.14 -24.98 0.08
N LEU A 113 14.49 -24.32 -0.87
CA LEU A 113 15.10 -23.94 -2.16
C LEU A 113 15.75 -22.55 -2.14
N GLY A 114 15.51 -21.77 -1.08
CA GLY A 114 16.00 -20.39 -0.95
C GLY A 114 15.21 -19.43 -1.83
N ARG A 115 15.91 -18.44 -2.38
CA ARG A 115 15.31 -17.43 -3.25
C ARG A 115 14.86 -18.04 -4.58
N LEU A 116 13.64 -17.72 -4.97
CA LEU A 116 13.01 -18.14 -6.21
C LEU A 116 12.79 -16.92 -7.11
N ALA A 117 12.98 -17.07 -8.41
CA ALA A 117 12.72 -16.02 -9.38
C ALA A 117 11.57 -16.42 -10.30
N VAL A 118 10.56 -15.55 -10.42
CA VAL A 118 9.54 -15.68 -11.47
C VAL A 118 10.03 -14.91 -12.69
N ALA A 119 10.25 -15.64 -13.78
CA ALA A 119 10.75 -15.09 -15.01
C ALA A 119 9.81 -15.41 -16.18
N ARG A 120 9.72 -14.48 -17.12
CA ARG A 120 9.09 -14.74 -18.42
C ARG A 120 10.19 -15.02 -19.44
N ILE A 121 10.08 -16.14 -20.15
CA ILE A 121 11.01 -16.49 -21.22
C ILE A 121 10.54 -15.74 -22.49
N TYR A 122 11.40 -14.90 -23.05
CA TYR A 122 11.11 -14.16 -24.28
C TYR A 122 11.55 -14.92 -25.53
N SER A 123 12.70 -15.59 -25.44
CA SER A 123 13.31 -16.33 -26.54
C SER A 123 13.99 -17.60 -26.02
N GLY A 124 14.05 -18.62 -26.87
CA GLY A 124 14.76 -19.88 -26.63
C GLY A 124 14.11 -20.81 -25.60
N LYS A 125 14.93 -21.74 -25.08
CA LYS A 125 14.51 -22.81 -24.16
C LYS A 125 15.39 -22.84 -22.92
N VAL A 126 14.78 -23.05 -21.77
CA VAL A 126 15.47 -23.20 -20.47
C VAL A 126 15.37 -24.65 -20.03
N MET A 127 16.48 -25.23 -19.57
CA MET A 127 16.52 -26.56 -18.98
C MET A 127 16.90 -26.50 -17.50
N SER A 128 16.31 -27.40 -16.71
CA SER A 128 16.73 -27.63 -15.34
C SER A 128 18.18 -28.14 -15.30
N GLY A 129 19.01 -27.59 -14.41
CA GLY A 129 20.43 -27.91 -14.32
C GLY A 129 21.36 -27.10 -15.24
N ALA A 130 20.82 -26.28 -16.14
CA ALA A 130 21.61 -25.49 -17.08
C ALA A 130 22.44 -24.41 -16.36
N GLN A 131 23.64 -24.16 -16.90
CA GLN A 131 24.43 -22.98 -16.55
C GLN A 131 23.93 -21.80 -17.38
N VAL A 132 23.73 -20.66 -16.73
CA VAL A 132 23.19 -19.44 -17.34
C VAL A 132 24.03 -18.25 -16.94
N PHE A 133 23.98 -17.20 -17.76
CA PHE A 133 24.56 -15.91 -17.46
C PHE A 133 23.45 -14.96 -17.02
N ILE A 134 23.67 -14.24 -15.93
CA ILE A 134 22.74 -13.24 -15.41
C ILE A 134 23.37 -11.88 -15.65
N LYS A 135 22.65 -11.04 -16.39
CA LYS A 135 23.05 -9.66 -16.68
C LYS A 135 22.19 -8.72 -15.85
N GLY A 136 22.87 -7.90 -15.04
CA GLY A 136 22.26 -6.84 -14.24
C GLY A 136 23.16 -5.60 -14.20
N GLU A 137 22.80 -4.62 -13.36
CA GLU A 137 23.58 -3.37 -13.20
C GLU A 137 25.01 -3.60 -12.70
N ASN A 138 25.24 -4.66 -11.93
CA ASN A 138 26.54 -5.01 -11.35
C ASN A 138 27.43 -5.87 -12.27
N GLY A 139 27.04 -6.03 -13.54
CA GLY A 139 27.77 -6.80 -14.55
C GLY A 139 27.18 -8.18 -14.84
N THR A 140 27.92 -8.98 -15.62
CA THR A 140 27.54 -10.34 -15.99
C THR A 140 28.10 -11.34 -14.99
N ARG A 141 27.25 -12.25 -14.48
CA ARG A 141 27.68 -13.34 -13.60
C ARG A 141 27.15 -14.69 -14.08
N LYS A 142 27.78 -15.78 -13.64
CA LYS A 142 27.34 -17.14 -13.93
C LYS A 142 26.45 -17.66 -12.80
N GLY A 143 25.31 -18.21 -13.16
CA GLY A 143 24.38 -18.91 -12.26
C GLY A 143 24.11 -20.32 -12.76
N LYS A 144 23.54 -21.16 -11.90
CA LYS A 144 23.05 -22.49 -12.28
C LYS A 144 21.61 -22.63 -11.83
N ILE A 145 20.73 -23.00 -12.74
CA ILE A 145 19.34 -23.29 -12.43
C ILE A 145 19.30 -24.69 -11.80
N SER A 146 18.93 -24.77 -10.52
CA SER A 146 18.87 -26.06 -9.81
C SER A 146 17.57 -26.79 -10.09
N LYS A 147 16.46 -26.06 -10.09
CA LYS A 147 15.11 -26.54 -10.37
C LYS A 147 14.32 -25.50 -11.15
N LEU A 148 13.39 -26.00 -11.96
CA LEU A 148 12.47 -25.20 -12.74
C LEU A 148 11.04 -25.69 -12.49
N PHE A 149 10.13 -24.76 -12.22
CA PHE A 149 8.71 -25.05 -12.05
C PHE A 149 7.88 -24.25 -13.04
N SER A 150 6.87 -24.90 -13.60
CA SER A 150 5.76 -24.27 -14.32
C SER A 150 4.55 -24.12 -13.40
N PHE A 151 3.58 -23.32 -13.81
CA PHE A 151 2.32 -23.13 -13.08
C PHE A 151 1.21 -23.91 -13.78
N GLU A 152 0.58 -24.84 -13.04
CA GLU A 152 -0.61 -25.58 -13.50
C GLU A 152 -1.78 -25.20 -12.58
N GLY A 153 -2.59 -24.24 -13.04
CA GLY A 153 -3.61 -23.59 -12.21
C GLY A 153 -2.98 -22.83 -11.04
N VAL A 154 -3.25 -23.28 -9.82
CA VAL A 154 -2.69 -22.70 -8.57
C VAL A 154 -1.45 -23.48 -8.10
N ALA A 155 -1.23 -24.68 -8.63
CA ALA A 155 -0.14 -25.55 -8.22
C ALA A 155 1.14 -25.26 -9.02
N ARG A 156 2.28 -25.46 -8.35
CA ARG A 156 3.60 -25.43 -8.99
C ARG A 156 3.96 -26.85 -9.39
N LYS A 157 4.37 -27.06 -10.63
CA LYS A 157 4.78 -28.36 -11.15
C LYS A 157 6.23 -28.30 -11.60
N GLU A 158 7.04 -29.18 -11.04
CA GLU A 158 8.45 -29.30 -11.45
C GLU A 158 8.51 -29.78 -12.91
N THR A 159 9.30 -29.11 -13.73
CA THR A 159 9.41 -29.37 -15.17
C THR A 159 10.86 -29.31 -15.61
N ASP A 160 11.29 -30.25 -16.45
CA ASP A 160 12.68 -30.34 -16.90
C ASP A 160 13.05 -29.24 -17.89
N SER A 161 12.07 -28.73 -18.66
CA SER A 161 12.30 -27.64 -19.60
C SER A 161 11.09 -26.76 -19.83
N ALA A 162 11.34 -25.51 -20.19
CA ALA A 162 10.32 -24.52 -20.55
C ALA A 162 10.76 -23.69 -21.77
N THR A 163 9.79 -23.17 -22.52
CA THR A 163 10.00 -22.54 -23.83
C THR A 163 9.61 -21.06 -23.84
N SER A 164 9.91 -20.36 -24.93
CA SER A 164 9.54 -18.96 -25.09
C SER A 164 8.03 -18.73 -24.97
N GLY A 165 7.66 -17.71 -24.20
CA GLY A 165 6.28 -17.41 -23.81
C GLY A 165 5.91 -17.92 -22.42
N ASP A 166 6.61 -18.92 -21.88
CA ASP A 166 6.27 -19.50 -20.58
C ASP A 166 6.68 -18.58 -19.42
N ILE A 167 5.85 -18.58 -18.37
CA ILE A 167 6.16 -17.99 -17.06
C ILE A 167 6.63 -19.12 -16.15
N VAL A 168 7.88 -19.03 -15.70
CA VAL A 168 8.54 -20.08 -14.93
C VAL A 168 9.03 -19.56 -13.59
N LEU A 169 9.12 -20.46 -12.63
CA LEU A 169 9.73 -20.24 -11.34
C LEU A 169 11.08 -20.97 -11.30
N LEU A 170 12.15 -20.21 -11.13
CA LEU A 170 13.53 -20.68 -11.17
C LEU A 170 14.11 -20.70 -9.75
N ALA A 171 14.82 -21.77 -9.41
CA ALA A 171 15.56 -21.90 -8.16
C ALA A 171 17.07 -22.09 -8.43
N GLY A 172 17.90 -21.78 -7.42
CA GLY A 172 19.35 -22.05 -7.46
C GLY A 172 20.24 -20.82 -7.67
N ILE A 173 19.65 -19.62 -7.75
CA ILE A 173 20.38 -18.36 -7.89
C ILE A 173 20.02 -17.47 -6.69
N PRO A 174 20.80 -17.50 -5.59
CA PRO A 174 20.45 -16.77 -4.36
C PRO A 174 20.45 -15.24 -4.52
N ASP A 175 21.31 -14.72 -5.38
CA ASP A 175 21.54 -13.29 -5.58
C ASP A 175 20.72 -12.70 -6.74
N ILE A 176 19.70 -13.42 -7.23
CA ILE A 176 18.87 -12.96 -8.36
C ILE A 176 17.97 -11.79 -7.98
N TYR A 177 17.85 -10.82 -8.88
CA TYR A 177 17.12 -9.57 -8.65
C TYR A 177 16.10 -9.27 -9.75
N ILE A 178 15.11 -8.45 -9.43
CA ILE A 178 14.08 -8.04 -10.41
C ILE A 178 14.73 -7.14 -11.47
N GLY A 179 14.33 -7.33 -12.73
CA GLY A 179 14.85 -6.58 -13.88
C GLY A 179 16.08 -7.22 -14.52
N GLU A 180 16.71 -8.19 -13.85
CA GLU A 180 17.84 -8.92 -14.40
C GLU A 180 17.42 -9.84 -15.55
N THR A 181 18.31 -9.95 -16.55
CA THR A 181 18.12 -10.83 -17.70
C THR A 181 18.95 -12.09 -17.53
N ILE A 182 18.30 -13.25 -17.63
CA ILE A 182 18.92 -14.56 -17.65
C ILE A 182 19.11 -14.96 -19.11
N CYS A 183 20.35 -15.24 -19.49
CA CYS A 183 20.74 -15.59 -20.85
C CYS A 183 21.53 -16.92 -20.87
N GLU A 184 21.48 -17.63 -21.98
CA GLU A 184 22.33 -18.81 -22.21
C GLU A 184 23.78 -18.43 -22.52
N ASP A 185 23.99 -17.35 -23.27
CA ASP A 185 25.32 -16.85 -23.66
C ASP A 185 25.58 -15.43 -23.15
N GLU A 186 26.85 -15.14 -22.83
CA GLU A 186 27.33 -13.78 -22.53
C GLU A 186 27.15 -12.81 -23.72
N SER A 187 27.06 -13.32 -24.95
CA SER A 187 26.84 -12.50 -26.16
C SER A 187 25.39 -12.01 -26.33
N THR A 188 24.44 -12.52 -25.56
CA THR A 188 23.01 -12.18 -25.69
C THR A 188 22.74 -10.78 -25.14
N GLU A 189 22.03 -9.92 -25.87
CA GLU A 189 21.69 -8.57 -25.39
C GLU A 189 20.82 -8.62 -24.13
N ALA A 190 21.08 -7.71 -23.20
CA ALA A 190 20.26 -7.58 -21.99
C ALA A 190 18.91 -6.94 -22.37
N LEU A 191 17.83 -7.44 -21.76
CA LEU A 191 16.52 -6.85 -21.94
C LEU A 191 16.44 -5.48 -21.24
N PRO A 192 15.53 -4.59 -21.66
CA PRO A 192 15.36 -3.29 -21.02
C PRO A 192 15.18 -3.43 -19.50
N HIS A 193 16.07 -2.80 -18.74
CA HIS A 193 16.09 -2.95 -17.29
C HIS A 193 14.80 -2.42 -16.66
N ILE A 194 14.27 -3.16 -15.69
CA ILE A 194 13.15 -2.71 -14.87
C ILE A 194 13.74 -1.92 -13.71
N ALA A 195 13.80 -0.59 -13.86
CA ALA A 195 14.29 0.29 -12.80
C ALA A 195 13.43 0.15 -11.54
N ILE A 196 14.10 -0.09 -10.41
CA ILE A 196 13.48 -0.19 -9.10
C ILE A 196 13.64 1.15 -8.39
N ASP A 197 12.52 1.73 -7.96
CA ASP A 197 12.55 2.98 -7.20
C ASP A 197 13.26 2.79 -5.84
N GLU A 198 14.15 3.75 -5.52
CA GLU A 198 14.79 3.83 -4.21
C GLU A 198 13.74 4.06 -3.09
N PRO A 199 13.99 3.59 -1.86
CA PRO A 199 13.12 3.92 -0.74
C PRO A 199 13.16 5.44 -0.47
N THR A 200 12.00 6.03 -0.22
CA THR A 200 11.83 7.47 0.04
C THR A 200 11.44 7.77 1.48
N LEU A 201 10.92 6.76 2.19
CA LEU A 201 10.45 6.86 3.56
C LEU A 201 11.29 5.99 4.49
N SER A 202 11.43 6.45 5.73
CA SER A 202 11.99 5.68 6.84
C SER A 202 11.08 5.75 8.06
N LEU A 203 10.97 4.64 8.78
CA LEU A 203 10.25 4.56 10.05
C LEU A 203 10.89 3.49 10.94
N ASN A 204 10.63 3.56 12.23
CA ASN A 204 11.14 2.59 13.19
C ASN A 204 10.06 1.57 13.54
N PHE A 205 10.39 0.28 13.48
CA PHE A 205 9.58 -0.80 14.05
C PHE A 205 10.15 -1.12 15.43
N LEU A 206 9.29 -1.12 16.44
CA LEU A 206 9.66 -1.29 17.83
C LEU A 206 8.91 -2.48 18.42
N VAL A 207 9.52 -3.12 19.41
CA VAL A 207 8.84 -4.10 20.25
C VAL A 207 7.71 -3.41 21.03
N ASN A 208 6.56 -4.09 21.16
CA ASN A 208 5.46 -3.54 21.95
C ASN A 208 5.82 -3.51 23.44
N ASP A 209 5.88 -2.31 24.00
CA ASP A 209 6.11 -2.06 25.44
C ASP A 209 4.84 -1.55 26.16
N SER A 210 3.66 -1.72 25.53
CA SER A 210 2.41 -1.20 26.10
C SER A 210 1.93 -2.02 27.30
N PRO A 211 1.06 -1.45 28.16
CA PRO A 211 0.38 -2.19 29.23
C PRO A 211 -0.52 -3.34 28.73
N PHE A 212 -0.74 -3.46 27.42
CA PHE A 212 -1.51 -4.50 26.77
C PHE A 212 -0.65 -5.54 26.05
N VAL A 213 0.67 -5.50 26.25
CA VAL A 213 1.60 -6.44 25.63
C VAL A 213 1.19 -7.90 25.88
N GLY A 214 1.15 -8.70 24.82
CA GLY A 214 0.91 -10.14 24.90
C GLY A 214 -0.54 -10.54 25.20
N LYS A 215 -1.50 -9.61 25.09
CA LYS A 215 -2.93 -9.94 25.19
C LYS A 215 -3.50 -10.58 23.92
N ALA A 216 -2.97 -10.24 22.75
CA ALA A 216 -3.51 -10.65 21.45
C ALA A 216 -2.46 -11.30 20.54
N GLY A 217 -1.21 -10.83 20.57
CA GLY A 217 -0.15 -11.34 19.71
C GLY A 217 0.55 -12.60 20.23
N LYS A 218 1.06 -13.40 19.29
CA LYS A 218 1.90 -14.58 19.57
C LYS A 218 3.40 -14.25 19.47
N PHE A 219 3.75 -13.32 18.58
CA PHE A 219 5.13 -12.93 18.30
C PHE A 219 5.37 -11.52 18.84
N LEU A 220 6.16 -11.43 19.91
CA LEU A 220 6.35 -10.20 20.69
C LEU A 220 7.82 -9.77 20.74
N THR A 221 8.76 -10.65 20.40
CA THR A 221 10.19 -10.43 20.69
C THR A 221 10.93 -9.77 19.52
N SER A 222 11.95 -8.95 19.83
CA SER A 222 12.84 -8.33 18.83
C SER A 222 13.41 -9.37 17.86
N ARG A 223 13.82 -10.54 18.37
CA ARG A 223 14.33 -11.65 17.55
C ARG A 223 13.32 -12.16 16.52
N GLN A 224 12.06 -12.35 16.92
CA GLN A 224 11.01 -12.82 16.00
C GLN A 224 10.70 -11.78 14.92
N ILE A 225 10.68 -10.50 15.30
CA ILE A 225 10.51 -9.39 14.35
C ILE A 225 11.66 -9.37 13.36
N LYS A 226 12.91 -9.49 13.84
CA LYS A 226 14.11 -9.56 13.00
C LYS A 226 14.04 -10.73 12.01
N GLU A 227 13.78 -11.94 12.48
CA GLU A 227 13.68 -13.13 11.63
C GLU A 227 12.59 -12.96 10.54
N ARG A 228 11.51 -12.23 10.82
CA ARG A 228 10.45 -11.93 9.86
C ARG A 228 10.85 -10.86 8.84
N LEU A 229 11.58 -9.83 9.28
CA LEU A 229 12.11 -8.78 8.40
C LEU A 229 13.20 -9.32 7.47
N ASP A 230 14.07 -10.21 7.97
CA ASP A 230 15.08 -10.89 7.15
C ASP A 230 14.42 -11.68 6.01
N LYS A 231 13.34 -12.43 6.31
CA LYS A 231 12.55 -13.13 5.28
C LYS A 231 11.88 -12.20 4.28
N GLU A 232 11.46 -11.01 4.72
CA GLU A 232 10.84 -10.04 3.83
C GLU A 232 11.85 -9.46 2.82
N LEU A 233 13.10 -9.23 3.24
CA LEU A 233 14.16 -8.69 2.36
C LEU A 233 14.49 -9.59 1.17
N GLU A 234 14.30 -10.90 1.31
CA GLU A 234 14.52 -11.87 0.22
C GLU A 234 13.50 -11.71 -0.92
N VAL A 235 12.26 -11.32 -0.58
CA VAL A 235 11.14 -11.21 -1.53
C VAL A 235 10.94 -9.76 -1.96
N ASN A 236 11.08 -8.83 -1.02
CA ASN A 236 10.64 -7.45 -1.16
C ASN A 236 11.78 -6.50 -1.48
N VAL A 237 11.92 -6.25 -2.78
CA VAL A 237 13.03 -5.47 -3.32
C VAL A 237 12.93 -3.97 -3.00
N GLY A 238 11.76 -3.49 -2.61
CA GLY A 238 11.56 -2.09 -2.22
C GLY A 238 11.90 -1.80 -0.76
N LEU A 239 12.18 -2.83 0.03
CA LEU A 239 12.41 -2.71 1.47
C LEU A 239 13.92 -2.72 1.74
N LYS A 240 14.39 -1.79 2.57
CA LYS A 240 15.69 -1.93 3.23
C LYS A 240 15.48 -1.88 4.73
N VAL A 241 16.21 -2.69 5.47
CA VAL A 241 16.15 -2.68 6.94
C VAL A 241 17.55 -2.46 7.47
N ASP A 242 17.68 -1.50 8.37
CA ASP A 242 18.88 -1.31 9.17
C ASP A 242 18.69 -1.98 10.53
N PHE A 243 19.48 -3.03 10.74
CA PHE A 243 19.53 -3.82 11.98
C PHE A 243 20.57 -3.30 12.98
N SER A 244 21.36 -2.30 12.59
CA SER A 244 22.42 -1.68 13.40
C SER A 244 21.95 -0.79 14.57
N PRO A 245 20.71 -0.24 14.63
CA PRO A 245 20.36 0.71 15.69
C PRO A 245 20.39 0.13 17.11
N GLU A 246 20.39 -1.20 17.28
CA GLU A 246 20.59 -1.84 18.59
C GLU A 246 22.00 -1.60 19.18
N GLN A 247 23.00 -1.21 18.38
CA GLN A 247 24.40 -1.20 18.81
C GLN A 247 25.02 0.19 19.06
N GLU A 248 24.53 1.27 18.44
CA GLU A 248 25.23 2.57 18.51
C GLU A 248 24.64 3.60 19.47
N VAL A 249 23.35 3.53 19.81
CA VAL A 249 22.72 4.55 20.67
C VAL A 249 22.14 3.89 21.92
N LYS A 250 22.78 4.14 23.07
CA LYS A 250 22.17 3.95 24.40
C LYS A 250 21.04 4.98 24.60
N THR A 251 20.04 5.01 23.72
CA THR A 251 18.83 5.79 23.94
C THR A 251 17.95 5.02 24.91
N SER A 252 17.47 5.67 25.96
CA SER A 252 16.47 5.11 26.85
C SER A 252 15.16 4.88 26.07
N GLY A 253 14.96 3.67 25.55
CA GLY A 253 13.80 3.30 24.73
C GLY A 253 13.80 1.82 24.35
N PRO A 254 12.68 1.30 23.80
CA PRO A 254 12.58 -0.08 23.35
C PRO A 254 13.47 -0.35 22.12
N SER A 255 13.97 -1.58 21.98
CA SER A 255 14.71 -2.02 20.79
C SER A 255 13.92 -1.72 19.53
N PHE A 256 14.59 -1.16 18.52
CA PHE A 256 13.96 -0.79 17.26
C PHE A 256 14.82 -1.17 16.06
N PHE A 257 14.14 -1.41 14.94
CA PHE A 257 14.71 -1.59 13.62
C PHE A 257 14.29 -0.42 12.75
N ARG A 258 15.22 0.15 11.98
CA ARG A 258 14.88 1.23 11.05
C ARG A 258 14.56 0.64 9.68
N ILE A 259 13.32 0.79 9.25
CA ILE A 259 12.79 0.28 8.00
C ILE A 259 12.76 1.43 7.00
N TYR A 260 13.21 1.17 5.78
CA TYR A 260 13.12 2.06 4.64
C TYR A 260 12.21 1.44 3.59
N GLY A 261 11.21 2.19 3.12
CA GLY A 261 10.25 1.73 2.14
C GLY A 261 10.00 2.75 1.03
N ARG A 262 9.34 2.31 -0.04
CA ARG A 262 9.05 3.16 -1.21
C ARG A 262 7.88 4.12 -1.01
N GLY A 263 7.06 3.89 0.00
CA GLY A 263 5.87 4.69 0.26
C GLY A 263 5.06 4.16 1.45
N GLU A 264 4.08 4.95 1.88
CA GLU A 264 3.25 4.65 3.05
C GLU A 264 2.46 3.34 2.87
N LEU A 265 1.88 3.13 1.68
CA LEU A 265 1.13 1.93 1.35
C LEU A 265 1.98 0.65 1.39
N HIS A 266 3.22 0.74 0.91
CA HIS A 266 4.15 -0.40 0.91
C HIS A 266 4.43 -0.88 2.34
N ILE A 267 4.64 0.06 3.26
CA ILE A 267 4.83 -0.23 4.68
C ILE A 267 3.53 -0.70 5.35
N ALA A 268 2.39 -0.08 5.03
CA ALA A 268 1.10 -0.48 5.59
C ALA A 268 0.75 -1.94 5.24
N ILE A 269 1.04 -2.39 4.01
CA ILE A 269 0.86 -3.79 3.58
C ILE A 269 1.75 -4.73 4.39
N LEU A 270 3.03 -4.39 4.59
CA LEU A 270 3.94 -5.19 5.40
C LEU A 270 3.41 -5.35 6.84
N LEU A 271 2.99 -4.24 7.44
CA LEU A 271 2.43 -4.24 8.80
C LEU A 271 1.13 -5.04 8.89
N GLU A 272 0.25 -4.93 7.90
CA GLU A 272 -1.01 -5.69 7.84
C GLU A 272 -0.76 -7.20 7.68
N ASN A 273 0.23 -7.60 6.88
CA ASN A 273 0.64 -9.00 6.77
C ASN A 273 1.19 -9.52 8.09
N MET A 274 2.11 -8.80 8.72
CA MET A 274 2.65 -9.16 10.05
C MET A 274 1.55 -9.25 11.11
N ARG A 275 0.59 -8.31 11.08
CA ARG A 275 -0.59 -8.33 11.96
C ARG A 275 -1.40 -9.62 11.78
N ARG A 276 -1.69 -10.01 10.53
CA ARG A 276 -2.43 -11.25 10.20
C ARG A 276 -1.66 -12.52 10.59
N GLU A 277 -0.34 -12.47 10.54
CA GLU A 277 0.54 -13.55 11.01
C GLU A 277 0.56 -13.69 12.54
N GLY A 278 0.06 -12.69 13.28
CA GLY A 278 -0.01 -12.73 14.74
C GLY A 278 1.07 -11.94 15.47
N PHE A 279 1.77 -11.03 14.78
CA PHE A 279 2.76 -10.15 15.39
C PHE A 279 2.12 -9.01 16.18
N GLU A 280 2.80 -8.64 17.27
CA GLU A 280 2.50 -7.45 18.05
C GLU A 280 3.71 -6.53 18.02
N LEU A 281 3.54 -5.34 17.47
CA LEU A 281 4.62 -4.37 17.37
C LEU A 281 4.10 -2.93 17.43
N GLN A 282 5.02 -1.99 17.59
CA GLN A 282 4.73 -0.57 17.49
C GLN A 282 5.54 0.03 16.33
N VAL A 283 5.02 1.08 15.71
CA VAL A 283 5.74 1.83 14.69
C VAL A 283 5.78 3.31 14.98
N SER A 284 6.86 3.97 14.57
CA SER A 284 7.00 5.43 14.63
C SER A 284 6.38 6.12 13.42
N GLN A 285 6.23 7.45 13.52
CA GLN A 285 5.79 8.27 12.40
C GLN A 285 6.71 8.07 11.19
N PRO A 286 6.16 7.90 9.97
CA PRO A 286 6.95 7.89 8.75
C PRO A 286 7.64 9.24 8.49
N GLU A 287 8.94 9.19 8.28
CA GLU A 287 9.78 10.34 7.95
C GLU A 287 10.39 10.19 6.56
N VAL A 288 10.53 11.28 5.83
CA VAL A 288 11.27 11.27 4.56
C VAL A 288 12.76 11.13 4.81
N ILE A 289 13.45 10.42 3.91
CA ILE A 289 14.90 10.35 3.95
C ILE A 289 15.47 11.70 3.52
N ILE A 290 16.33 12.29 4.34
CA ILE A 290 17.04 13.52 4.01
C ILE A 290 18.49 13.16 3.69
N LYS A 291 18.97 13.60 2.54
CA LYS A 291 20.37 13.40 2.11
C LYS A 291 21.07 14.75 2.04
N GLU A 292 22.35 14.77 2.33
CA GLU A 292 23.20 15.93 2.05
C GLU A 292 23.91 15.68 0.73
N ILE A 293 23.62 16.51 -0.27
CA ILE A 293 24.21 16.42 -1.61
C ILE A 293 24.92 17.75 -1.85
N ASP A 294 26.24 17.70 -2.06
CA ASP A 294 27.09 18.88 -2.28
C ASP A 294 26.96 19.97 -1.19
N GLY A 295 26.77 19.57 0.07
CA GLY A 295 26.60 20.48 1.22
C GLY A 295 25.20 21.08 1.35
N VAL A 296 24.24 20.68 0.51
CA VAL A 296 22.85 21.14 0.54
C VAL A 296 21.94 20.04 1.05
N LYS A 297 21.14 20.39 2.06
CA LYS A 297 20.10 19.52 2.61
C LYS A 297 19.01 19.28 1.56
N SER A 298 18.90 18.03 1.12
CA SER A 298 18.02 17.61 0.04
C SER A 298 16.97 16.61 0.52
N GLU A 299 15.74 16.74 0.03
CA GLU A 299 14.61 15.83 0.30
C GLU A 299 14.04 15.26 -1.01
N PRO A 300 13.38 14.08 -0.98
CA PRO A 300 12.83 13.46 -2.17
C PRO A 300 11.59 14.20 -2.66
N TYR A 301 11.53 14.48 -3.96
CA TYR A 301 10.39 15.05 -4.65
C TYR A 301 9.70 14.00 -5.52
N GLU A 302 8.38 14.13 -5.61
CA GLU A 302 7.52 13.31 -6.44
C GLU A 302 6.79 14.17 -7.47
N GLU A 303 6.65 13.63 -8.67
CA GLU A 303 5.68 14.08 -9.65
C GLU A 303 4.34 13.46 -9.27
N LEU A 304 3.42 14.32 -8.83
CA LEU A 304 2.08 13.97 -8.42
C LEU A 304 1.13 14.30 -9.57
N VAL A 305 0.64 13.27 -10.23
CA VAL A 305 -0.36 13.35 -11.29
C VAL A 305 -1.73 13.08 -10.69
N ILE A 306 -2.62 14.05 -10.81
CA ILE A 306 -3.97 13.99 -10.29
C ILE A 306 -4.93 14.12 -11.45
N ASP A 307 -5.83 13.15 -11.57
CA ASP A 307 -6.99 13.22 -12.46
C ASP A 307 -8.23 13.40 -11.58
N VAL A 308 -8.89 14.56 -11.61
CA VAL A 308 -10.07 14.86 -10.78
C VAL A 308 -11.18 15.53 -11.57
N PRO A 309 -12.45 15.35 -11.17
CA PRO A 309 -13.55 16.16 -11.71
C PRO A 309 -13.25 17.65 -11.53
N MET A 310 -13.60 18.46 -12.54
CA MET A 310 -13.31 19.89 -12.54
C MET A 310 -13.89 20.60 -11.29
N GLU A 311 -15.03 20.14 -10.78
CA GLU A 311 -15.68 20.66 -9.57
C GLU A 311 -14.84 20.49 -8.29
N ALA A 312 -14.07 19.40 -8.18
CA ALA A 312 -13.23 19.10 -7.02
C ALA A 312 -11.81 19.68 -7.14
N SER A 313 -11.40 20.10 -8.35
CA SER A 313 -10.04 20.54 -8.65
C SER A 313 -9.54 21.67 -7.74
N GLY A 314 -10.38 22.67 -7.45
CA GLY A 314 -10.00 23.83 -6.64
C GLY A 314 -9.56 23.48 -5.22
N SER A 315 -10.30 22.59 -4.56
CA SER A 315 -9.97 22.15 -3.19
C SER A 315 -8.64 21.38 -3.14
N VAL A 316 -8.42 20.53 -4.14
CA VAL A 316 -7.19 19.74 -4.28
C VAL A 316 -5.98 20.64 -4.52
N ILE A 317 -6.10 21.62 -5.43
CA ILE A 317 -5.03 22.60 -5.71
C ILE A 317 -4.65 23.38 -4.45
N GLU A 318 -5.63 23.87 -3.69
CA GLU A 318 -5.38 24.65 -2.47
C GLU A 318 -4.60 23.82 -1.42
N LYS A 319 -5.03 22.59 -1.16
CA LYS A 319 -4.40 21.71 -0.17
C LYS A 319 -2.99 21.30 -0.56
N ILE A 320 -2.76 20.99 -1.84
CA ILE A 320 -1.42 20.66 -2.35
C ILE A 320 -0.50 21.87 -2.33
N GLY A 321 -1.02 23.06 -2.65
CA GLY A 321 -0.27 24.32 -2.54
C GLY A 321 0.22 24.58 -1.11
N LYS A 322 -0.64 24.36 -0.09
CA LYS A 322 -0.25 24.43 1.34
C LYS A 322 0.85 23.44 1.71
N ARG A 323 0.91 22.30 1.02
CA ARG A 323 1.91 21.23 1.18
C ARG A 323 3.16 21.44 0.31
N ARG A 324 3.38 22.67 -0.19
CA ARG A 324 4.52 23.08 -1.05
C ARG A 324 4.55 22.36 -2.41
N GLY A 325 3.41 21.87 -2.89
CA GLY A 325 3.30 21.37 -4.26
C GLY A 325 3.26 22.51 -5.27
N ILE A 326 4.12 22.42 -6.29
CA ILE A 326 4.22 23.37 -7.39
C ILE A 326 3.49 22.77 -8.59
N MET A 327 2.44 23.43 -9.06
CA MET A 327 1.75 23.01 -10.28
C MET A 327 2.66 23.25 -11.48
N ARG A 328 2.94 22.18 -12.24
CA ARG A 328 3.74 22.22 -13.47
C ARG A 328 2.86 22.36 -14.70
N ASN A 329 1.75 21.62 -14.71
CA ASN A 329 0.82 21.62 -15.83
C ASN A 329 -0.59 21.33 -15.34
N MET A 330 -1.57 21.88 -16.05
CA MET A 330 -2.99 21.57 -15.88
C MET A 330 -3.63 21.51 -17.26
N SER A 331 -4.24 20.37 -17.56
CA SER A 331 -4.95 20.12 -18.80
C SER A 331 -6.34 19.60 -18.48
N GLU A 332 -7.34 20.07 -19.19
CA GLU A 332 -8.70 19.60 -19.07
C GLU A 332 -9.05 18.71 -20.26
N HIS A 333 -9.59 17.53 -19.97
CA HIS A 333 -10.12 16.63 -20.99
C HIS A 333 -11.47 16.10 -20.50
N HIS A 334 -12.55 16.43 -21.23
CA HIS A 334 -13.91 15.93 -20.98
C HIS A 334 -14.39 16.08 -19.52
N GLY A 335 -14.24 17.27 -18.93
CA GLY A 335 -14.69 17.56 -17.56
C GLY A 335 -13.78 17.01 -16.45
N ILE A 336 -12.69 16.33 -16.82
CA ILE A 336 -11.64 15.87 -15.91
C ILE A 336 -10.41 16.76 -16.07
N ALA A 337 -9.99 17.34 -14.95
CA ALA A 337 -8.74 18.06 -14.86
C ALA A 337 -7.61 17.07 -14.54
N ARG A 338 -6.66 16.93 -15.47
CA ARG A 338 -5.35 16.35 -15.20
C ARG A 338 -4.41 17.45 -14.75
N ILE A 339 -3.95 17.34 -13.51
CA ILE A 339 -3.05 18.30 -12.89
C ILE A 339 -1.76 17.59 -12.53
N ILE A 340 -0.63 18.12 -12.99
CA ILE A 340 0.70 17.62 -12.69
C ILE A 340 1.33 18.58 -11.71
N PHE A 341 1.60 18.09 -10.51
CA PHE A 341 2.35 18.79 -9.47
C PHE A 341 3.72 18.19 -9.30
N GLU A 342 4.66 19.03 -8.91
CA GLU A 342 5.91 18.62 -8.30
C GLU A 342 5.82 18.93 -6.81
N ILE A 343 5.89 17.91 -5.96
CA ILE A 343 5.67 18.05 -4.51
C ILE A 343 6.78 17.33 -3.74
N PRO A 344 7.26 17.88 -2.61
CA PRO A 344 8.11 17.11 -1.70
C PRO A 344 7.32 15.92 -1.13
N THR A 345 7.93 14.74 -1.08
CA THR A 345 7.32 13.51 -0.51
C THR A 345 6.73 13.78 0.87
N ARG A 346 7.40 14.63 1.67
CA ARG A 346 6.98 15.03 3.01
C ARG A 346 5.63 15.75 3.01
N GLY A 347 5.33 16.54 1.98
CA GLY A 347 4.04 17.20 1.80
C GLY A 347 2.94 16.23 1.41
N LEU A 348 3.26 15.19 0.64
CA LEU A 348 2.31 14.18 0.18
C LEU A 348 1.87 13.19 1.28
N LEU A 349 2.75 12.94 2.27
CA LEU A 349 2.45 12.07 3.41
C LEU A 349 1.12 12.42 4.10
N GLY A 350 0.23 11.44 4.21
CA GLY A 350 -1.08 11.62 4.82
C GLY A 350 -1.99 12.60 4.06
N TYR A 351 -1.88 12.70 2.73
CA TYR A 351 -2.85 13.43 1.91
C TYR A 351 -3.85 12.49 1.22
N ARG A 352 -3.54 11.19 1.12
CA ARG A 352 -4.34 10.23 0.34
C ARG A 352 -5.77 10.08 0.88
N SER A 353 -5.96 9.98 2.19
CA SER A 353 -7.30 9.87 2.78
C SER A 353 -8.10 11.15 2.61
N GLU A 354 -7.47 12.31 2.81
CA GLU A 354 -8.10 13.61 2.52
C GLU A 354 -8.53 13.72 1.06
N PHE A 355 -7.67 13.32 0.13
CA PHE A 355 -7.93 13.35 -1.31
C PHE A 355 -9.15 12.50 -1.69
N ILE A 356 -9.28 11.29 -1.14
CA ILE A 356 -10.45 10.43 -1.38
C ILE A 356 -11.72 11.11 -0.91
N ILE A 357 -11.69 11.79 0.25
CA ILE A 357 -12.84 12.52 0.78
C ILE A 357 -13.19 13.73 -0.11
N ASP A 358 -12.18 14.54 -0.46
CA ASP A 358 -12.35 15.76 -1.26
C ASP A 358 -12.92 15.47 -2.65
N THR A 359 -12.50 14.34 -3.24
CA THR A 359 -12.93 13.90 -4.57
C THR A 359 -14.13 12.97 -4.55
N LYS A 360 -14.70 12.69 -3.36
CA LYS A 360 -15.76 11.69 -3.15
C LYS A 360 -15.40 10.31 -3.73
N GLY A 361 -14.12 10.02 -3.84
CA GLY A 361 -13.56 8.80 -4.41
C GLY A 361 -13.40 8.82 -5.94
N GLU A 362 -13.83 9.84 -6.67
CA GLU A 362 -13.74 9.88 -8.14
C GLU A 362 -12.34 10.24 -8.66
N GLY A 363 -11.51 10.87 -7.82
CA GLY A 363 -10.17 11.27 -8.18
C GLY A 363 -9.19 10.10 -8.29
N ILE A 364 -8.30 10.16 -9.28
CA ILE A 364 -7.09 9.34 -9.30
C ILE A 364 -5.91 10.19 -8.84
N MET A 365 -5.14 9.64 -7.91
CA MET A 365 -3.85 10.18 -7.53
C MET A 365 -2.78 9.16 -7.84
N SER A 366 -1.78 9.57 -8.60
CA SER A 366 -0.59 8.79 -8.91
C SER A 366 0.63 9.63 -8.60
N SER A 367 1.63 9.04 -7.96
CA SER A 367 2.89 9.72 -7.73
C SER A 367 4.06 8.88 -8.22
N ARG A 368 5.11 9.56 -8.67
CA ARG A 368 6.36 8.97 -9.11
C ARG A 368 7.51 9.76 -8.53
N VAL A 369 8.50 9.08 -7.98
CA VAL A 369 9.71 9.72 -7.46
C VAL A 369 10.51 10.33 -8.62
N LEU A 370 10.80 11.63 -8.55
CA LEU A 370 11.64 12.34 -9.52
C LEU A 370 13.12 12.32 -9.10
N GLY A 371 13.39 12.35 -7.80
CA GLY A 371 14.73 12.40 -7.23
C GLY A 371 14.82 13.35 -6.03
N PHE A 372 16.04 13.59 -5.55
CA PHE A 372 16.31 14.49 -4.44
C PHE A 372 16.48 15.93 -4.96
N LYS A 373 15.83 16.88 -4.30
CA LYS A 373 15.97 18.32 -4.56
C LYS A 373 16.12 19.07 -3.24
N GLU A 374 16.45 20.35 -3.33
CA GLU A 374 16.62 21.22 -2.17
C GLU A 374 15.38 21.21 -1.25
N TYR A 375 15.63 21.23 0.06
CA TYR A 375 14.61 21.21 1.10
C TYR A 375 13.60 22.36 0.92
N ALA A 376 12.31 22.03 0.81
CA ALA A 376 11.22 22.97 0.50
C ALA A 376 10.86 23.94 1.64
N GLY A 377 11.56 23.86 2.79
CA GLY A 377 11.24 24.58 4.02
C GLY A 377 10.21 23.86 4.89
N ASP A 378 9.72 24.53 5.93
CA ASP A 378 8.79 23.92 6.88
C ASP A 378 7.40 23.74 6.28
N ILE A 379 6.86 22.53 6.46
CA ILE A 379 5.51 22.13 6.05
C ILE A 379 4.73 21.86 7.33
N LYS A 380 3.79 22.74 7.65
CA LYS A 380 2.85 22.51 8.75
C LYS A 380 1.79 21.52 8.29
N LYS A 381 1.93 20.26 8.69
CA LYS A 381 0.99 19.20 8.30
C LYS A 381 -0.37 19.34 8.99
N ARG A 382 -0.41 19.73 10.28
CA ARG A 382 -1.62 19.73 11.11
C ARG A 382 -1.60 20.82 12.20
N GLU A 383 -2.79 21.21 12.66
CA GLU A 383 -3.01 22.20 13.74
C GLU A 383 -3.71 21.62 14.99
N TYR A 384 -3.84 20.29 15.09
CA TYR A 384 -4.65 19.64 16.12
C TYR A 384 -3.79 18.73 17.02
N GLY A 385 -3.90 18.90 18.34
CA GLY A 385 -3.34 18.00 19.34
C GLY A 385 -4.14 16.71 19.56
N SER A 386 -3.58 15.84 20.38
CA SER A 386 -4.14 14.53 20.72
C SER A 386 -4.86 14.52 22.06
N MET A 387 -6.03 13.86 22.12
CA MET A 387 -6.71 13.54 23.37
C MET A 387 -6.11 12.24 23.94
N THR A 388 -5.45 12.31 25.09
CA THR A 388 -4.73 11.19 25.71
C THR A 388 -5.41 10.71 26.98
N SER A 389 -5.53 9.40 27.18
CA SER A 389 -6.11 8.83 28.39
C SER A 389 -5.18 9.01 29.59
N MET A 390 -5.72 9.46 30.73
CA MET A 390 -5.00 9.55 32.00
C MET A 390 -5.06 8.27 32.83
N THR A 391 -5.91 7.31 32.46
CA THR A 391 -6.18 6.15 33.31
C THR A 391 -6.43 4.90 32.49
N LYS A 392 -6.33 3.75 33.16
CA LYS A 392 -6.66 2.44 32.61
C LYS A 392 -8.08 2.05 32.99
N GLY A 393 -8.84 1.54 32.04
CA GLY A 393 -10.21 1.05 32.30
C GLY A 393 -11.02 0.91 31.01
N LYS A 394 -12.34 0.76 31.16
CA LYS A 394 -13.27 0.70 30.02
C LYS A 394 -13.89 2.06 29.76
N ALA A 395 -13.95 2.45 28.50
CA ALA A 395 -14.55 3.72 28.09
C ALA A 395 -16.07 3.72 28.29
N VAL A 396 -16.57 4.70 29.03
CA VAL A 396 -18.00 4.81 29.38
C VAL A 396 -18.68 5.83 28.45
N ALA A 397 -19.88 5.50 27.96
CA ALA A 397 -20.62 6.35 27.01
C ALA A 397 -20.80 7.79 27.53
N PHE A 398 -21.06 7.98 28.82
CA PHE A 398 -21.17 9.30 29.44
C PHE A 398 -19.89 10.15 29.29
N SER A 399 -18.71 9.56 29.50
CA SER A 399 -17.46 10.29 29.28
C SER A 399 -17.24 10.59 27.80
N LEU A 400 -17.46 9.62 26.92
CA LEU A 400 -17.28 9.79 25.48
C LEU A 400 -18.21 10.87 24.90
N ALA A 401 -19.44 10.98 25.40
CA ALA A 401 -20.39 12.01 24.97
C ALA A 401 -19.90 13.44 25.26
N ASN A 402 -19.21 13.64 26.39
CA ASN A 402 -18.59 14.94 26.69
C ASN A 402 -17.30 15.18 25.89
N LEU A 403 -16.59 14.11 25.53
CA LEU A 403 -15.33 14.19 24.79
C LEU A 403 -15.54 14.45 23.30
N GLN A 404 -16.61 13.91 22.69
CA GLN A 404 -16.94 14.14 21.27
C GLN A 404 -17.31 15.60 20.97
N GLU A 405 -17.70 16.40 21.96
CA GLU A 405 -17.90 17.85 21.79
C GLU A 405 -16.57 18.61 21.62
N ARG A 406 -15.46 18.03 22.09
CA ARG A 406 -14.13 18.63 22.08
C ARG A 406 -13.25 18.14 20.94
N GLY A 407 -13.70 17.15 20.18
CA GLY A 407 -12.90 16.52 19.13
C GLY A 407 -13.52 15.27 18.53
N ILE A 408 -12.79 14.67 17.60
CA ILE A 408 -13.20 13.42 16.95
C ILE A 408 -12.59 12.26 17.74
N LEU A 409 -13.41 11.26 18.06
CA LEU A 409 -13.00 10.10 18.85
C LEU A 409 -12.65 8.90 17.96
N TYR A 410 -11.63 8.16 18.36
CA TYR A 410 -11.16 6.93 17.73
C TYR A 410 -11.72 5.67 18.41
N ILE A 411 -12.21 5.80 19.65
CA ILE A 411 -12.68 4.69 20.47
C ILE A 411 -14.17 4.79 20.78
N GLY A 412 -14.81 3.62 20.89
CA GLY A 412 -16.23 3.50 21.20
C GLY A 412 -16.50 3.18 22.68
N HIS A 413 -17.78 3.05 23.02
CA HIS A 413 -18.18 2.59 24.34
C HIS A 413 -17.71 1.14 24.57
N GLY A 414 -17.19 0.87 25.77
CA GLY A 414 -16.75 -0.46 26.19
C GLY A 414 -15.32 -0.82 25.79
N THR A 415 -14.65 0.01 24.98
CA THR A 415 -13.25 -0.18 24.60
C THR A 415 -12.34 -0.10 25.83
N GLU A 416 -11.44 -1.09 26.00
CA GLU A 416 -10.39 -1.03 27.01
C GLU A 416 -9.31 -0.04 26.61
N VAL A 417 -8.94 0.83 27.55
CA VAL A 417 -7.90 1.84 27.39
C VAL A 417 -6.86 1.76 28.50
N TYR A 418 -5.67 2.29 28.24
CA TYR A 418 -4.61 2.48 29.22
C TYR A 418 -4.10 3.92 29.24
N GLU A 419 -3.34 4.29 30.27
CA GLU A 419 -2.75 5.62 30.41
C GLU A 419 -1.76 5.91 29.27
N GLY A 420 -1.89 7.07 28.62
CA GLY A 420 -1.06 7.47 27.47
C GLY A 420 -1.58 7.00 26.11
N GLN A 421 -2.65 6.20 26.07
CA GLN A 421 -3.34 5.86 24.82
C GLN A 421 -4.07 7.10 24.26
N VAL A 422 -3.92 7.34 22.95
CA VAL A 422 -4.63 8.41 22.24
C VAL A 422 -6.04 7.93 21.90
N LEU A 423 -7.04 8.72 22.30
CA LEU A 423 -8.46 8.41 22.19
C LEU A 423 -9.15 9.17 21.05
N GLY A 424 -8.49 10.19 20.49
CA GLY A 424 -9.05 11.09 19.49
C GLY A 424 -8.15 12.31 19.26
N ASN A 425 -8.52 13.20 18.34
CA ASN A 425 -7.90 14.51 18.14
C ASN A 425 -8.80 15.64 18.62
N VAL A 426 -8.22 16.68 19.19
CA VAL A 426 -8.98 17.89 19.57
C VAL A 426 -9.42 18.67 18.33
N LEU A 427 -10.50 19.45 18.42
CA LEU A 427 -10.93 20.32 17.31
C LEU A 427 -9.92 21.44 16.99
N LYS A 428 -9.23 21.95 18.02
CA LYS A 428 -8.21 23.00 17.89
C LYS A 428 -7.33 23.05 19.14
N GLY A 429 -6.04 23.31 18.96
CA GLY A 429 -5.10 23.57 20.07
C GLY A 429 -4.18 22.40 20.38
N GLU A 430 -3.59 22.42 21.58
CA GLU A 430 -2.59 21.45 22.04
C GLU A 430 -3.23 20.15 22.58
N ASP A 431 -2.36 19.20 22.93
CA ASP A 431 -2.75 17.92 23.53
C ASP A 431 -3.59 18.09 24.81
N MET A 432 -4.60 17.23 24.99
CA MET A 432 -5.48 17.24 26.16
C MET A 432 -5.45 15.88 26.86
N SER A 433 -5.08 15.86 28.13
CA SER A 433 -5.24 14.71 29.02
C SER A 433 -6.71 14.57 29.45
N VAL A 434 -7.32 13.40 29.24
CA VAL A 434 -8.75 13.14 29.49
C VAL A 434 -8.97 11.83 30.24
N ASN A 435 -10.09 11.71 30.96
CA ASN A 435 -10.49 10.47 31.63
C ASN A 435 -11.75 9.88 30.97
N PRO A 436 -11.62 8.80 30.17
CA PRO A 436 -12.75 8.17 29.47
C PRO A 436 -13.56 7.20 30.36
N THR A 437 -13.14 6.96 31.60
CA THR A 437 -13.74 5.96 32.50
C THR A 437 -14.74 6.58 33.50
N LYS A 438 -14.89 7.91 33.49
CA LYS A 438 -15.71 8.63 34.46
C LYS A 438 -17.20 8.37 34.19
N GLY A 439 -17.87 7.72 35.13
CA GLY A 439 -19.31 7.54 35.11
C GLY A 439 -20.08 8.82 35.47
N LYS A 440 -21.39 8.82 35.19
CA LYS A 440 -22.32 9.85 35.67
C LYS A 440 -22.32 9.80 37.21
N GLN A 441 -21.98 10.91 37.88
CA GLN A 441 -22.14 11.00 39.33
C GLN A 441 -23.63 11.06 39.64
N LEU A 442 -24.12 10.08 40.41
CA LEU A 442 -25.50 10.07 40.89
C LEU A 442 -25.63 11.16 41.95
N THR A 443 -26.17 12.32 41.58
CA THR A 443 -26.70 13.26 42.57
C THR A 443 -27.98 12.64 43.12
N ASN A 444 -28.12 12.58 44.44
CA ASN A 444 -29.28 12.01 45.16
C ASN A 444 -30.62 12.77 44.93
N MET A 445 -30.73 13.52 43.85
CA MET A 445 -31.95 14.21 43.44
C MET A 445 -32.63 13.37 42.36
N ARG A 446 -33.78 12.78 42.71
CA ARG A 446 -34.66 12.08 41.77
C ARG A 446 -35.13 13.05 40.68
N ALA A 447 -34.43 13.07 39.55
CA ALA A 447 -34.97 13.58 38.30
C ALA A 447 -35.83 12.47 37.68
N SER A 448 -37.06 12.34 38.18
CA SER A 448 -38.10 11.56 37.51
C SER A 448 -38.48 12.28 36.22
N GLY A 449 -37.90 11.88 35.07
CA GLY A 449 -38.46 12.23 33.76
C GLY A 449 -37.51 12.50 32.60
N THR A 450 -36.19 12.63 32.79
CA THR A 450 -35.26 12.92 31.67
C THR A 450 -33.92 12.22 31.86
N ASP A 451 -33.87 10.91 31.65
CA ASP A 451 -32.62 10.31 31.19
C ASP A 451 -32.52 10.61 29.70
N GLU A 452 -31.86 11.73 29.36
CA GLU A 452 -31.51 12.04 27.98
C GLU A 452 -30.70 10.86 27.41
N ALA A 453 -31.19 10.30 26.30
CA ALA A 453 -30.50 9.21 25.63
C ALA A 453 -29.13 9.71 25.13
N ILE A 454 -28.06 9.16 25.70
CA ILE A 454 -26.70 9.52 25.32
C ILE A 454 -26.47 9.05 23.88
N THR A 455 -26.33 10.01 22.96
CA THR A 455 -26.06 9.74 21.55
C THR A 455 -24.56 9.92 21.28
N LEU A 456 -23.92 8.88 20.77
CA LEU A 456 -22.51 8.92 20.37
C LEU A 456 -22.41 8.97 18.85
N ASN A 457 -21.56 9.86 18.35
CA ASN A 457 -21.22 9.90 16.93
C ASN A 457 -20.44 8.63 16.54
N PRO A 458 -20.55 8.18 15.28
CA PRO A 458 -19.69 7.12 14.76
C PRO A 458 -18.22 7.47 14.98
N VAL A 459 -17.47 6.52 15.53
CA VAL A 459 -16.05 6.72 15.83
C VAL A 459 -15.22 6.68 14.55
N PHE A 460 -14.17 7.49 14.51
CA PHE A 460 -13.18 7.44 13.45
C PHE A 460 -12.26 6.24 13.69
N VAL A 461 -12.66 5.09 13.15
CA VAL A 461 -11.91 3.83 13.31
C VAL A 461 -10.53 3.97 12.69
N LEU A 462 -9.50 3.71 13.50
CA LEU A 462 -8.12 3.65 13.07
C LEU A 462 -7.80 2.28 12.47
N ASP A 463 -7.39 2.28 11.22
CA ASP A 463 -6.64 1.19 10.60
C ASP A 463 -5.14 1.59 10.54
N ILE A 464 -4.30 0.74 9.94
CA ILE A 464 -2.86 1.00 9.88
C ILE A 464 -2.56 2.25 9.05
N GLU A 465 -3.22 2.42 7.90
CA GLU A 465 -3.02 3.56 7.00
C GLU A 465 -3.42 4.88 7.67
N ARG A 466 -4.65 4.96 8.19
CA ARG A 466 -5.15 6.13 8.93
C ARG A 466 -4.32 6.39 10.18
N GLY A 467 -3.86 5.34 10.85
CA GLY A 467 -2.98 5.45 12.02
C GLY A 467 -1.65 6.13 11.68
N LEU A 468 -0.99 5.69 10.61
CA LEU A 468 0.27 6.26 10.12
C LEU A 468 0.10 7.71 9.64
N GLU A 469 -1.06 8.02 9.05
CA GLU A 469 -1.40 9.37 8.63
C GLU A 469 -1.71 10.30 9.81
N VAL A 470 -2.37 9.76 10.85
CA VAL A 470 -2.86 10.56 11.98
C VAL A 470 -1.82 10.80 13.06
N MET A 471 -0.87 9.88 13.22
CA MET A 471 0.11 9.94 14.30
C MET A 471 1.03 11.16 14.23
N ASN A 472 1.35 11.68 15.41
CA ASN A 472 2.35 12.75 15.60
C ASN A 472 3.76 12.19 15.85
N ALA A 473 4.76 13.06 15.77
CA ALA A 473 6.15 12.69 15.99
C ALA A 473 6.43 12.20 17.44
N ASP A 474 5.59 12.55 18.41
CA ASP A 474 5.67 12.11 19.80
C ASP A 474 4.76 10.90 20.11
N GLU A 475 4.29 10.22 19.07
CA GLU A 475 3.38 9.07 19.15
C GLU A 475 3.96 7.81 18.50
N TYR A 476 3.43 6.67 18.95
CA TYR A 476 3.62 5.36 18.33
C TYR A 476 2.26 4.77 17.97
N LEU A 477 2.24 4.05 16.85
CA LEU A 477 1.09 3.25 16.42
C LEU A 477 1.32 1.81 16.86
N GLU A 478 0.54 1.37 17.85
CA GLU A 478 0.53 0.00 18.34
C GLU A 478 -0.37 -0.86 17.45
N ILE A 479 0.19 -1.95 16.93
CA ILE A 479 -0.47 -2.85 16.00
C ILE A 479 -0.51 -4.25 16.63
N THR A 480 -1.71 -4.76 16.79
CA THR A 480 -1.99 -6.10 17.31
C THR A 480 -2.93 -6.81 16.33
N PRO A 481 -3.01 -8.16 16.34
CA PRO A 481 -3.90 -8.90 15.44
C PRO A 481 -5.35 -8.39 15.48
N ASP A 482 -5.84 -8.08 16.69
CA ASP A 482 -7.23 -7.70 16.94
C ASP A 482 -7.49 -6.20 16.84
N ALA A 483 -6.48 -5.35 17.03
CA ALA A 483 -6.67 -3.90 17.14
C ALA A 483 -5.43 -3.09 16.73
N VAL A 484 -5.70 -1.89 16.21
CA VAL A 484 -4.72 -0.84 15.93
C VAL A 484 -5.01 0.33 16.88
N ARG A 485 -4.01 0.83 17.59
CA ARG A 485 -4.15 1.89 18.61
C ARG A 485 -3.05 2.93 18.47
N LEU A 486 -3.36 4.19 18.75
CA LEU A 486 -2.37 5.24 18.89
C LEU A 486 -2.02 5.44 20.37
N ARG A 487 -0.75 5.71 20.67
CA ARG A 487 -0.28 6.07 22.01
C ARG A 487 0.83 7.10 21.94
N LYS A 488 1.04 7.82 23.04
CA LYS A 488 2.22 8.66 23.20
C LYS A 488 3.46 7.79 23.44
N LYS A 489 4.63 8.28 23.03
CA LYS A 489 5.94 7.66 23.33
C LYS A 489 6.10 7.50 24.84
N TYR A 490 5.87 8.60 25.58
CA TYR A 490 5.82 8.62 27.03
C TYR A 490 4.37 8.52 27.52
N LEU A 491 4.08 7.46 28.29
CA LEU A 491 2.73 7.13 28.73
C LEU A 491 2.20 8.11 29.79
N THR A 492 3.03 8.43 30.78
CA THR A 492 2.63 9.34 31.87
C THR A 492 2.75 10.79 31.44
N GLU A 493 1.89 11.64 31.98
CA GLU A 493 1.96 13.09 31.73
C GLU A 493 3.26 13.70 32.25
N LEU A 494 3.76 13.22 33.40
CA LEU A 494 5.02 13.69 33.99
C LEU A 494 6.21 13.41 33.08
N ASP A 495 6.27 12.23 32.47
CA ASP A 495 7.37 11.87 31.57
C ASP A 495 7.29 12.67 30.26
N ARG A 496 6.09 12.95 29.75
CA ARG A 496 5.90 13.86 28.60
C ARG A 496 6.42 15.28 28.88
N VAL A 497 6.10 15.83 30.05
CA VAL A 497 6.57 17.17 30.46
C VAL A 497 8.08 17.18 30.64
N ARG A 498 8.67 16.11 31.19
CA ARG A 498 10.13 15.98 31.32
C ARG A 498 10.84 15.90 29.97
N ALA A 499 10.29 15.19 29.00
CA ALA A 499 10.88 15.05 27.67
C ALA A 499 10.77 16.31 26.80
N LYS A 500 9.83 17.22 27.10
CA LYS A 500 9.70 18.52 26.43
C LYS A 500 10.64 19.61 26.99
N ARG A 501 11.23 19.37 28.17
CA ARG A 501 12.24 20.24 28.79
C ARG A 501 13.63 19.82 28.33
#